data_AF-A0A8H5YUP7-F1
#
_entry.id   AF-A0A8H5YUP7-F1
#
_cell.length_a   1.000
_cell.length_b   1.000
_cell.length_c   1.000
_cell.angle_alpha   90.00
_cell.angle_beta   90.00
_cell.angle_gamma   90.00
#
_symmetry.space_group_name_H-M   'P 1'
#
loop_
_entity.id
_entity.type
_entity.pdbx_description
1 polymer ?
#
loop_
_entity_poly.entity_id
_entity_poly.type
_entity_poly.pdbx_seq_one_letter_code
_entity_poly.pdbx_strand_id
1 'polypeptide(L)'
;MDTISVSRKRRFSDSVVQCCRSPTSSKSASPSPSSPCPLPLRFGFELETMIRPKSSTGIDVPGDTSVAEQRRFGFRLLPTIARALNEGGFPSTVFDPNEDDKPDYSVWNVMLDGSLSKRHQRDGYYPVEIVSPVMDADMNGKWSELVDRLWRTLLQSFEFRLDSTCGFHIHLSFSQGDISMSQLRNLAKAVAF
;
A
#
# COMPACT_ATOMS: atom_id res chain seq x y z
N MET A 1 12.34 4.05 -29.58
CA MET A 1 10.92 4.36 -29.87
C MET A 1 10.24 4.30 -28.53
N ASP A 2 10.15 5.46 -27.87
CA ASP A 2 9.77 5.54 -26.47
C ASP A 2 8.26 5.75 -26.38
N THR A 3 7.57 4.80 -25.77
CA THR A 3 6.13 4.88 -25.54
C THR A 3 5.89 5.42 -24.14
N ILE A 4 5.48 6.68 -24.06
CA ILE A 4 4.94 7.31 -22.86
C ILE A 4 3.50 6.84 -22.68
N SER A 5 3.21 6.16 -21.57
CA SER A 5 1.82 5.84 -21.18
C SER A 5 1.26 6.97 -20.32
N VAL A 6 0.19 7.62 -20.80
CA VAL A 6 -0.54 8.68 -20.09
C VAL A 6 -1.89 8.11 -19.66
N SER A 7 -2.06 7.91 -18.35
CA SER A 7 -3.37 7.61 -17.77
C SER A 7 -4.08 8.91 -17.36
N ARG A 8 -5.07 9.30 -18.18
CA ARG A 8 -6.00 10.41 -17.93
C ARG A 8 -7.07 9.96 -16.94
N LYS A 9 -7.25 10.67 -15.81
CA LYS A 9 -8.49 10.60 -15.02
C LYS A 9 -9.04 12.00 -14.73
N ARG A 10 -10.38 12.08 -14.78
CA ARG A 10 -11.21 13.25 -15.09
C ARG A 10 -11.32 14.24 -13.92
N ARG A 11 -11.62 15.49 -14.29
CA ARG A 11 -11.87 16.66 -13.43
C ARG A 11 -12.99 16.40 -12.42
N PHE A 12 -12.75 16.75 -11.16
CA PHE A 12 -13.80 17.09 -10.21
C PHE A 12 -14.05 18.61 -10.26
N SER A 13 -15.31 18.98 -10.33
CA SER A 13 -15.82 20.35 -10.42
C SER A 13 -16.04 20.98 -9.04
N ASP A 14 -15.94 22.30 -9.05
CA ASP A 14 -15.94 23.29 -7.97
C ASP A 14 -16.93 23.12 -6.81
N SER A 15 -16.44 23.39 -5.60
CA SER A 15 -17.18 24.08 -4.55
C SER A 15 -16.20 24.83 -3.65
N VAL A 16 -16.20 26.15 -3.78
CA VAL A 16 -15.37 27.09 -3.02
C VAL A 16 -15.91 27.15 -1.59
N VAL A 17 -15.14 26.67 -0.61
CA VAL A 17 -15.34 27.02 0.80
C VAL A 17 -14.17 27.88 1.25
N GLN A 18 -14.44 29.18 1.30
CA GLN A 18 -13.54 30.22 1.75
C GLN A 18 -13.47 30.20 3.27
N CYS A 19 -12.36 29.75 3.86
CA CYS A 19 -12.14 29.86 5.29
C CYS A 19 -10.76 30.44 5.61
N CYS A 20 -10.66 31.76 5.44
CA CYS A 20 -9.68 32.64 6.11
C CYS A 20 -10.29 34.05 6.16
N ARG A 21 -11.14 34.33 7.16
CA ARG A 21 -11.42 35.72 7.56
C ARG A 21 -10.42 36.11 8.64
N SER A 22 -9.66 37.16 8.38
CA SER A 22 -8.73 37.78 9.31
C SER A 22 -9.45 38.25 10.59
N PRO A 23 -8.92 38.02 11.80
CA PRO A 23 -9.37 38.73 12.97
C PRO A 23 -8.58 40.03 13.14
N THR A 24 -9.32 41.13 13.28
CA THR A 24 -8.88 42.40 13.81
C THR A 24 -8.45 42.26 15.28
N SER A 25 -7.28 42.84 15.59
CA SER A 25 -6.77 43.28 16.90
C SER A 25 -7.67 43.08 18.14
N SER A 26 -7.21 42.28 19.12
CA SER A 26 -6.67 42.81 20.40
C SER A 26 -6.51 41.72 21.48
N LYS A 27 -5.49 41.95 22.34
CA LYS A 27 -5.17 41.36 23.66
C LYS A 27 -4.39 40.04 23.71
N SER A 28 -3.15 40.22 24.17
CA SER A 28 -2.16 39.27 24.68
C SER A 28 -2.74 38.22 25.64
N ALA A 29 -2.78 36.98 25.18
CA ALA A 29 -2.75 35.78 26.01
C ALA A 29 -1.52 34.96 25.59
N SER A 30 -0.75 34.50 26.57
CA SER A 30 0.42 33.65 26.36
C SER A 30 0.04 32.41 25.52
N PRO A 31 0.80 32.06 24.48
CA PRO A 31 0.45 30.93 23.64
C PRO A 31 0.62 29.64 24.45
N SER A 32 -0.50 28.98 24.74
CA SER A 32 -0.52 27.55 25.06
C SER A 32 0.28 26.81 23.98
N PRO A 33 1.07 25.77 24.31
CA PRO A 33 1.70 24.96 23.27
C PRO A 33 0.58 24.41 22.40
N SER A 34 0.48 24.94 21.18
CA SER A 34 -0.44 24.44 20.17
C SER A 34 -0.11 22.96 20.00
N SER A 35 -1.05 22.09 20.35
CA SER A 35 -0.95 20.67 20.05
C SER A 35 -0.43 20.51 18.62
N PRO A 36 0.59 19.68 18.37
CA PRO A 36 1.14 19.52 17.03
C PRO A 36 -0.02 19.19 16.10
N CYS A 37 -0.32 20.12 15.19
CA CYS A 37 -1.32 19.89 14.17
C CYS A 37 -0.84 18.65 13.41
N PRO A 38 -1.62 17.54 13.38
CA PRO A 38 -1.26 16.38 12.59
C PRO A 38 -0.91 16.91 11.20
N LEU A 39 0.28 16.54 10.70
CA LEU A 39 0.63 16.90 9.34
C LEU A 39 -0.55 16.44 8.47
N PRO A 40 -1.08 17.28 7.58
CA PRO A 40 -2.27 16.95 6.82
C PRO A 40 -1.96 15.90 5.75
N LEU A 41 -0.97 15.02 5.93
CA LEU A 41 -0.54 14.03 4.99
C LEU A 41 -1.12 12.68 5.40
N ARG A 42 -1.80 12.03 4.47
CA ARG A 42 -2.17 10.64 4.57
C ARG A 42 -1.39 9.86 3.53
N PHE A 43 -1.14 8.60 3.84
CA PHE A 43 -0.45 7.74 2.91
C PHE A 43 -0.95 6.31 2.99
N GLY A 44 -0.76 5.59 1.90
CA GLY A 44 -0.84 4.13 1.84
C GLY A 44 0.38 3.62 1.11
N PHE A 45 0.59 2.30 1.13
CA PHE A 45 1.65 1.69 0.36
C PHE A 45 1.22 0.36 -0.25
N GLU A 46 1.91 -0.01 -1.33
CA GLU A 46 1.76 -1.27 -2.04
C GLU A 46 3.09 -2.01 -1.93
N LEU A 47 3.04 -3.28 -1.53
CA LEU A 47 4.18 -4.19 -1.57
C LEU A 47 3.95 -5.19 -2.70
N GLU A 48 4.73 -5.06 -3.76
CA GLU A 48 4.72 -5.97 -4.92
C GLU A 48 5.89 -6.95 -4.77
N THR A 49 5.59 -8.21 -4.45
CA THR A 49 6.63 -9.19 -4.10
C THR A 49 6.33 -10.59 -4.59
N MET A 50 7.40 -11.38 -4.76
CA MET A 50 7.30 -12.82 -4.98
C MET A 50 7.29 -13.55 -3.64
N ILE A 51 6.23 -14.29 -3.35
CA ILE A 51 6.00 -14.94 -2.05
C ILE A 51 5.80 -16.44 -2.19
N ARG A 52 6.33 -17.21 -1.25
CA ARG A 52 6.20 -18.68 -1.17
C ARG A 52 5.81 -19.09 0.25
N PRO A 53 4.80 -19.94 0.46
CA PRO A 53 4.53 -20.54 1.77
C PRO A 53 5.73 -21.34 2.28
N LYS A 54 6.05 -21.19 3.57
CA LYS A 54 7.03 -22.06 4.24
C LYS A 54 6.47 -23.46 4.40
N SER A 55 7.34 -24.46 4.45
CA SER A 55 6.95 -25.85 4.75
C SER A 55 6.19 -25.99 6.06
N SER A 56 6.48 -25.14 7.06
CA SER A 56 5.78 -25.09 8.35
C SER A 56 4.30 -24.72 8.25
N THR A 57 3.86 -24.12 7.15
CA THR A 57 2.44 -23.79 6.94
C THR A 57 1.58 -25.02 6.57
N GLY A 58 2.21 -26.14 6.20
CA GLY A 58 1.51 -27.33 5.70
C GLY A 58 0.85 -27.14 4.33
N ILE A 59 1.13 -26.04 3.63
CA ILE A 59 0.60 -25.77 2.30
C ILE A 59 1.51 -26.44 1.27
N ASP A 60 0.95 -27.40 0.55
CA ASP A 60 1.65 -28.07 -0.54
C ASP A 60 1.74 -27.15 -1.76
N VAL A 61 2.95 -26.72 -2.09
CA VAL A 61 3.22 -25.84 -3.23
C VAL A 61 3.36 -26.71 -4.48
N PRO A 62 2.55 -26.49 -5.54
CA PRO A 62 2.64 -27.28 -6.75
C PRO A 62 4.05 -27.17 -7.35
N GLY A 63 4.67 -28.33 -7.62
CA GLY A 63 5.95 -28.43 -8.31
C GLY A 63 5.83 -28.10 -9.81
N ASP A 64 6.47 -28.91 -10.67
CA ASP A 64 6.39 -28.71 -12.11
C ASP A 64 5.03 -29.16 -12.68
N THR A 65 4.02 -28.28 -12.53
CA THR A 65 2.65 -28.49 -12.98
C THR A 65 2.29 -27.59 -14.16
N SER A 66 1.11 -27.81 -14.76
CA SER A 66 0.60 -26.92 -15.80
C SER A 66 0.47 -25.47 -15.33
N VAL A 67 0.57 -24.52 -16.26
CA VAL A 67 0.36 -23.07 -16.00
C VAL A 67 -1.02 -22.81 -15.40
N ALA A 68 -2.04 -23.58 -15.80
CA ALA A 68 -3.38 -23.46 -15.25
C ALA A 68 -3.42 -23.84 -13.76
N GLU A 69 -2.70 -24.89 -13.35
CA GLU A 69 -2.63 -25.32 -11.95
C GLU A 69 -1.84 -24.32 -11.10
N GLN A 70 -0.71 -23.82 -11.62
CA GLN A 70 0.06 -22.75 -10.99
C GLN A 70 -0.84 -21.51 -10.76
N ARG A 71 -1.60 -21.09 -11.77
CA ARG A 71 -2.54 -19.96 -11.65
C ARG A 71 -3.62 -20.23 -10.59
N ARG A 72 -4.22 -21.42 -10.58
CA ARG A 72 -5.23 -21.81 -9.58
C ARG A 72 -4.66 -21.79 -8.17
N PHE A 73 -3.42 -22.25 -7.99
CA PHE A 73 -2.75 -22.16 -6.71
C PHE A 73 -2.53 -20.71 -6.28
N GLY A 74 -2.09 -19.82 -7.18
CA GLY A 74 -1.96 -18.39 -6.89
C GLY A 74 -3.24 -17.81 -6.28
N PHE A 75 -4.41 -18.12 -6.83
CA PHE A 75 -5.69 -17.68 -6.24
C PHE A 75 -6.00 -18.33 -4.88
N ARG A 76 -5.65 -19.61 -4.67
CA ARG A 76 -5.80 -20.28 -3.37
C ARG A 76 -4.83 -19.77 -2.31
N LEU A 77 -3.72 -19.16 -2.73
CA LEU A 77 -2.72 -18.59 -1.84
C LEU A 77 -3.20 -17.28 -1.20
N LEU A 78 -3.95 -16.43 -1.93
CA LEU A 78 -4.37 -15.11 -1.43
C LEU A 78 -5.16 -15.18 -0.10
N PRO A 79 -6.17 -16.06 0.06
CA PRO A 79 -6.87 -16.20 1.34
C PRO A 79 -5.96 -16.66 2.49
N THR A 80 -4.91 -17.41 2.20
CA THR A 80 -3.93 -17.80 3.22
C THR A 80 -3.12 -16.60 3.69
N ILE A 81 -2.65 -15.77 2.77
CA ILE A 81 -1.91 -14.55 3.12
C ILE A 81 -2.81 -13.61 3.93
N ALA A 82 -4.03 -13.37 3.47
CA ALA A 82 -5.00 -12.55 4.19
C ALA A 82 -5.28 -13.09 5.60
N ARG A 83 -5.42 -14.41 5.78
CA ARG A 83 -5.56 -15.03 7.11
C ARG A 83 -4.34 -14.81 7.99
N ALA A 84 -3.13 -15.01 7.48
CA ALA A 84 -1.89 -14.79 8.24
C ALA A 84 -1.76 -13.32 8.70
N LEU A 85 -2.16 -12.38 7.84
CA LEU A 85 -2.24 -10.96 8.20
C LEU A 85 -3.28 -10.71 9.30
N ASN A 86 -4.49 -11.27 9.18
CA ASN A 86 -5.53 -11.16 10.21
C ASN A 86 -5.06 -11.74 11.56
N GLU A 87 -4.39 -12.88 11.57
CA GLU A 87 -3.79 -13.49 12.78
C GLU A 87 -2.69 -12.59 13.39
N GLY A 88 -1.98 -11.83 12.57
CA GLY A 88 -1.01 -10.81 12.99
C GLY A 88 -1.64 -9.49 13.45
N GLY A 89 -2.97 -9.37 13.46
CA GLY A 89 -3.69 -8.16 13.84
C GLY A 89 -3.81 -7.11 12.73
N PHE A 90 -3.71 -7.53 11.46
CA PHE A 90 -3.92 -6.70 10.28
C PHE A 90 -5.23 -7.11 9.60
N PRO A 91 -6.35 -6.40 9.83
CA PRO A 91 -7.61 -6.67 9.14
C PRO A 91 -7.39 -6.70 7.63
N SER A 92 -7.63 -7.85 7.00
CA SER A 92 -7.25 -8.09 5.61
C SER A 92 -8.31 -8.85 4.83
N THR A 93 -8.45 -8.50 3.55
CA THR A 93 -9.31 -9.19 2.58
C THR A 93 -8.53 -9.53 1.31
N VAL A 94 -9.10 -10.44 0.51
CA VAL A 94 -8.67 -10.67 -0.87
C VAL A 94 -9.44 -9.71 -1.77
N PHE A 95 -8.74 -9.10 -2.73
CA PHE A 95 -9.35 -8.25 -3.75
C PHE A 95 -9.06 -8.81 -5.15
N ASP A 96 -10.08 -8.88 -6.00
CA ASP A 96 -9.92 -9.25 -7.40
C ASP A 96 -10.11 -7.99 -8.27
N PRO A 97 -9.07 -7.50 -8.96
CA PRO A 97 -9.16 -6.29 -9.79
C PRO A 97 -10.01 -6.48 -11.05
N ASN A 98 -10.44 -7.71 -11.35
CA ASN A 98 -11.36 -8.00 -12.45
C ASN A 98 -12.83 -7.83 -12.05
N GLU A 99 -13.11 -7.65 -10.75
CA GLU A 99 -14.45 -7.31 -10.28
C GLU A 99 -14.69 -5.80 -10.42
N ASP A 100 -15.95 -5.39 -10.61
CA ASP A 100 -16.32 -3.98 -10.83
C ASP A 100 -16.21 -3.11 -9.56
N ASP A 101 -15.95 -3.73 -8.41
CA ASP A 101 -15.88 -3.07 -7.11
C ASP A 101 -14.53 -2.39 -6.87
N LYS A 102 -14.55 -1.32 -6.09
CA LYS A 102 -13.32 -0.65 -5.64
C LYS A 102 -12.78 -1.37 -4.39
N PRO A 103 -11.46 -1.45 -4.21
CA PRO A 103 -10.88 -1.95 -2.97
C PRO A 103 -11.37 -1.14 -1.76
N ASP A 104 -11.62 -1.84 -0.65
CA ASP A 104 -11.82 -1.21 0.65
C ASP A 104 -10.46 -0.86 1.26
N TYR A 105 -10.07 0.41 1.15
CA TYR A 105 -8.81 0.91 1.72
C TYR A 105 -8.88 1.25 3.22
N SER A 106 -9.93 0.78 3.93
CA SER A 106 -9.93 0.75 5.40
C SER A 106 -9.26 -0.51 5.96
N VAL A 107 -9.04 -1.52 5.12
CA VAL A 107 -8.39 -2.79 5.43
C VAL A 107 -7.23 -3.06 4.47
N TRP A 108 -6.41 -4.06 4.78
CA TRP A 108 -5.38 -4.54 3.87
C TRP A 108 -6.01 -5.34 2.74
N ASN A 109 -5.52 -5.15 1.53
CA ASN A 109 -5.98 -5.89 0.36
C ASN A 109 -4.83 -6.77 -0.14
N VAL A 110 -5.13 -8.04 -0.42
CA VAL A 110 -4.18 -9.01 -0.96
C VAL A 110 -4.68 -9.46 -2.33
N MET A 111 -3.83 -9.36 -3.35
CA MET A 111 -4.19 -9.67 -4.72
C MET A 111 -3.02 -10.26 -5.50
N LEU A 112 -3.31 -10.92 -6.63
CA LEU A 112 -2.27 -11.32 -7.56
C LEU A 112 -1.79 -10.11 -8.36
N ASP A 113 -0.47 -9.98 -8.46
CA ASP A 113 0.13 -8.93 -9.27
C ASP A 113 0.43 -9.46 -10.68
N GLY A 114 -0.17 -8.82 -11.69
CA GLY A 114 0.04 -9.15 -13.09
C GLY A 114 1.29 -8.52 -13.72
N SER A 115 1.87 -7.51 -13.07
CA SER A 115 3.04 -6.76 -13.53
C SER A 115 4.35 -7.46 -13.21
N LEU A 116 4.38 -8.26 -12.13
CA LEU A 116 5.55 -9.02 -11.70
C LEU A 116 5.93 -10.17 -12.63
N SER A 117 7.22 -10.50 -12.61
CA SER A 117 7.80 -11.61 -13.35
C SER A 117 7.21 -12.96 -12.91
N LYS A 118 6.80 -13.78 -13.87
CA LYS A 118 6.32 -15.15 -13.62
C LYS A 118 7.45 -16.19 -13.62
N ARG A 119 8.71 -15.76 -13.79
CA ARG A 119 9.88 -16.64 -13.93
C ARG A 119 10.05 -17.59 -12.74
N HIS A 120 9.65 -17.15 -11.55
CA HIS A 120 9.86 -17.89 -10.30
C HIS A 120 8.63 -18.68 -9.83
N GLN A 121 7.54 -18.71 -10.60
CA GLN A 121 6.36 -19.52 -10.26
C GLN A 121 6.70 -21.02 -10.18
N ARG A 122 7.54 -21.52 -11.08
CA ARG A 122 8.03 -22.92 -11.03
C ARG A 122 8.90 -23.22 -9.80
N ASP A 123 9.50 -22.20 -9.20
CA ASP A 123 10.26 -22.31 -7.95
C ASP A 123 9.33 -22.25 -6.71
N GLY A 124 8.02 -22.16 -6.93
CA GLY A 124 6.99 -22.03 -5.90
C GLY A 124 6.73 -20.61 -5.43
N TYR A 125 7.28 -19.60 -6.10
CA TYR A 125 7.08 -18.18 -5.74
C TYR A 125 6.01 -17.53 -6.61
N TYR A 126 5.01 -16.95 -5.96
CA TYR A 126 3.86 -16.36 -6.63
C TYR A 126 3.88 -14.82 -6.51
N PRO A 127 3.53 -14.10 -7.59
CA PRO A 127 3.47 -12.65 -7.58
C PRO A 127 2.23 -12.19 -6.80
N VAL A 128 2.45 -11.42 -5.75
CA VAL A 128 1.39 -10.90 -4.89
C VAL A 128 1.63 -9.42 -4.64
N GLU A 129 0.55 -8.67 -4.69
CA GLU A 129 0.48 -7.29 -4.22
C GLU A 129 -0.28 -7.25 -2.88
N ILE A 130 0.33 -6.61 -1.89
CA ILE A 130 -0.28 -6.35 -0.57
C ILE A 130 -0.41 -4.84 -0.41
N VAL A 131 -1.64 -4.35 -0.36
CA VAL A 131 -1.97 -2.92 -0.29
C VAL A 131 -2.43 -2.56 1.11
N SER A 132 -1.84 -1.52 1.69
CA SER A 132 -2.18 -1.06 3.03
C SER A 132 -3.51 -0.28 3.06
N PRO A 133 -4.13 -0.16 4.24
CA PRO A 133 -5.10 0.89 4.48
C PRO A 133 -4.49 2.28 4.27
N VAL A 134 -5.35 3.29 4.09
CA VAL A 134 -4.92 4.69 4.17
C VAL A 134 -4.68 5.06 5.65
N MET A 135 -3.48 5.54 5.95
CA MET A 135 -3.03 5.91 7.28
C MET A 135 -2.73 7.41 7.35
N ASP A 136 -2.90 7.99 8.53
CA ASP A 136 -2.41 9.34 8.82
C ASP A 136 -0.90 9.29 9.04
N ALA A 137 -0.17 10.22 8.43
CA ALA A 137 1.26 10.38 8.70
C ALA A 137 1.46 10.82 10.16
N ASP A 138 2.17 10.02 10.93
CA ASP A 138 2.43 10.30 12.33
C ASP A 138 3.89 10.70 12.56
N MET A 139 4.09 11.70 13.42
CA MET A 139 5.43 12.16 13.81
C MET A 139 6.11 11.24 14.83
N ASN A 140 5.41 10.23 15.34
CA ASN A 140 5.86 9.40 16.46
C ASN A 140 6.45 8.05 16.00
N GLY A 141 6.57 7.81 14.68
CA GLY A 141 7.14 6.59 14.12
C GLY A 141 6.24 5.35 14.23
N LYS A 142 4.95 5.49 14.50
CA LYS A 142 4.03 4.34 14.62
C LYS A 142 3.91 3.58 13.31
N TRP A 143 3.99 4.28 12.18
CA TRP A 143 3.96 3.63 10.87
C TRP A 143 5.15 2.70 10.64
N SER A 144 6.36 3.06 11.08
CA SER A 144 7.53 2.18 10.90
C SER A 144 7.39 0.92 11.75
N GLU A 145 6.90 1.03 12.98
CA GLU A 145 6.60 -0.13 13.82
C GLU A 145 5.52 -1.04 13.21
N LEU A 146 4.54 -0.45 12.51
CA LEU A 146 3.51 -1.17 11.78
C LEU A 146 4.11 -1.94 10.60
N VAL A 147 5.01 -1.34 9.84
CA VAL A 147 5.74 -2.02 8.74
C VAL A 147 6.63 -3.14 9.28
N ASP A 148 7.34 -2.93 10.38
CA ASP A 148 8.15 -3.98 11.01
C ASP A 148 7.31 -5.15 11.52
N ARG A 149 6.14 -4.86 12.10
CA ARG A 149 5.17 -5.90 12.49
C ARG A 149 4.65 -6.66 11.28
N LEU A 150 4.31 -5.96 10.20
CA LEU A 150 3.84 -6.58 8.97
C LEU A 150 4.87 -7.57 8.44
N TRP A 151 6.13 -7.14 8.32
CA TRP A 151 7.21 -8.02 7.87
C TRP A 151 7.41 -9.21 8.79
N ARG A 152 7.39 -9.01 10.11
CA ARG A 152 7.49 -10.13 11.06
C ARG A 152 6.35 -11.13 10.90
N THR A 153 5.11 -10.66 10.78
CA THR A 153 3.94 -11.52 10.55
C THR A 153 4.07 -12.31 9.25
N LEU A 154 4.45 -11.64 8.16
CA LEU A 154 4.64 -12.27 6.87
C LEU A 154 5.79 -13.31 6.89
N LEU A 155 6.93 -12.96 7.49
CA LEU A 155 8.11 -13.82 7.58
C LEU A 155 7.89 -15.03 8.49
N GLN A 156 6.85 -15.08 9.32
CA GLN A 156 6.52 -16.30 10.08
C GLN A 156 6.03 -17.43 9.17
N SER A 157 5.24 -17.08 8.16
CA SER A 157 4.53 -18.06 7.31
C SER A 157 5.08 -18.16 5.90
N PHE A 158 5.83 -17.15 5.45
CA PHE A 158 6.24 -17.04 4.06
C PHE A 158 7.73 -16.74 3.89
N GLU A 159 8.24 -17.18 2.74
CA GLU A 159 9.53 -16.79 2.19
C GLU A 159 9.31 -15.79 1.06
N PHE A 160 10.28 -14.89 0.92
CA PHE A 160 10.24 -13.80 -0.05
C PHE A 160 11.40 -13.93 -1.01
N ARG A 161 11.14 -13.59 -2.27
CA ARG A 161 12.16 -13.42 -3.27
C ARG A 161 12.02 -12.03 -3.87
N LEU A 162 13.14 -11.32 -3.94
CA LEU A 162 13.21 -10.04 -4.62
C LEU A 162 13.85 -10.25 -5.98
N ASP A 163 13.24 -9.69 -7.01
CA ASP A 163 13.84 -9.53 -8.33
C ASP A 163 13.62 -8.11 -8.84
N SER A 164 14.07 -7.82 -10.06
CA SER A 164 13.97 -6.49 -10.65
C SER A 164 12.53 -6.04 -10.97
N THR A 165 11.54 -6.93 -10.84
CA THR A 165 10.13 -6.58 -11.03
C THR A 165 9.44 -6.25 -9.71
N CYS A 166 9.97 -6.70 -8.57
CA CYS A 166 9.42 -6.34 -7.26
C CYS A 166 9.48 -4.81 -7.02
N GLY A 167 8.45 -4.31 -6.35
CA GLY A 167 8.20 -2.88 -6.18
C GLY A 167 7.71 -2.55 -4.78
N PHE A 168 7.88 -1.28 -4.43
CA PHE A 168 7.27 -0.70 -3.24
C PHE A 168 6.77 0.70 -3.60
N HIS A 169 5.46 0.88 -3.57
CA HIS A 169 4.85 2.17 -3.91
C HIS A 169 4.34 2.85 -2.66
N ILE A 170 4.57 4.17 -2.55
CA ILE A 170 3.98 5.00 -1.51
C ILE A 170 3.01 5.97 -2.18
N HIS A 171 1.76 5.92 -1.74
CA HIS A 171 0.69 6.77 -2.23
C HIS A 171 0.52 7.89 -1.21
N LEU A 172 0.63 9.14 -1.65
CA LEU A 172 0.52 10.31 -0.79
C LEU A 172 -0.74 11.09 -1.15
N SER A 173 -1.46 11.55 -0.13
CA SER A 173 -2.57 12.48 -0.29
C SER A 173 -2.59 13.47 0.85
N PHE A 174 -3.16 14.65 0.65
CA PHE A 174 -3.50 15.49 1.80
C PHE A 174 -4.84 15.06 2.41
N SER A 175 -4.99 15.31 3.71
CA SER A 175 -6.26 15.18 4.43
C SER A 175 -7.28 16.19 3.91
N GLN A 176 -6.80 17.32 3.37
CA GLN A 176 -7.62 18.35 2.72
C GLN A 176 -6.89 18.94 1.50
N GLY A 177 -7.62 19.11 0.40
CA GLY A 177 -7.14 19.72 -0.83
C GLY A 177 -6.24 18.82 -1.69
N ASP A 178 -5.86 19.34 -2.87
CA ASP A 178 -5.01 18.64 -3.83
C ASP A 178 -3.53 18.99 -3.63
N ILE A 179 -2.65 18.03 -3.91
CA ILE A 179 -1.21 18.26 -3.96
C ILE A 179 -0.87 18.99 -5.26
N SER A 180 -0.38 20.22 -5.17
CA SER A 180 0.12 20.94 -6.34
C SER A 180 1.40 20.31 -6.90
N MET A 181 1.67 20.49 -8.19
CA MET A 181 2.88 19.95 -8.82
C MET A 181 4.18 20.48 -8.19
N SER A 182 4.19 21.71 -7.66
CA SER A 182 5.36 22.25 -6.96
C SER A 182 5.59 21.54 -5.63
N GLN A 183 4.54 21.28 -4.85
CA GLN A 183 4.62 20.48 -3.62
C GLN A 183 5.06 19.05 -3.92
N LEU A 184 4.51 18.42 -4.95
CA LEU A 184 4.90 17.06 -5.35
C LEU A 184 6.40 16.98 -5.72
N ARG A 185 6.92 17.97 -6.46
CA ARG A 185 8.36 18.04 -6.77
C ARG A 185 9.22 18.19 -5.52
N ASN A 186 8.76 18.97 -4.54
CA ASN A 186 9.49 19.15 -3.29
C ASN A 186 9.48 17.88 -2.44
N LEU A 187 8.35 17.18 -2.39
CA LEU A 187 8.25 15.86 -1.74
C LEU A 187 9.18 14.84 -2.40
N ALA A 188 9.16 14.75 -3.73
CA ALA A 188 10.04 13.83 -4.47
C ALA A 188 11.53 14.11 -4.19
N LYS A 189 11.92 15.39 -4.12
CA LYS A 189 13.29 15.77 -3.73
C LYS A 189 13.63 15.41 -2.28
N ALA A 190 12.67 15.44 -1.37
CA ALA A 190 12.93 15.12 0.03
C ALA A 190 13.10 13.60 0.27
N VAL A 191 12.55 12.76 -0.61
CA VAL A 191 12.61 11.29 -0.48
C VAL A 191 13.83 10.71 -1.21
N ALA A 192 14.30 11.34 -2.29
CA ALA A 192 15.40 10.83 -3.11
C ALA A 192 16.80 11.20 -2.60
N PHE A 193 16.91 12.00 -1.53
CA PHE A 193 18.15 12.56 -1.00
C PHE A 193 18.21 12.37 0.52
#